data_AF-A0A1Z9AJ32-F1
#
_entry.id   AF-A0A1Z9AJ32-F1
#
_cell.length_a   1.000
_cell.length_b   1.000
_cell.length_c   1.000
_cell.angle_alpha   90.00
_cell.angle_beta   90.00
_cell.angle_gamma   90.00
#
_symmetry.space_group_name_H-M   'P 1'
#
loop_
_entity.id
_entity.type
_entity.pdbx_description
1 polymer ?
#
loop_
_entity_poly.entity_id
_entity_poly.type
_entity_poly.pdbx_seq_one_letter_code
_entity_poly.pdbx_strand_id
1 'polypeptide(L)'
;MSHEIELVNGTAQMAYAGATPWHGLGAEVSDDISTDDMMKAAGLDWSVTKQPMYYMDDLGELGEVPGKAALVRSSDKKVLDTVGQGWNPVQNQEAFDFFRQFVEAGDMQMHTAGSLKGGKMVWALAKINDGFTIKTPQGEDTVESYLLFSNPHQYGKSIDVRFTPIRVVCNNTLTLSINQQVDNYVRMGHQTPFDAATAMETLGMAQQKMETYRGAAEYLCQKTYTSEQMLNYFNQVFPSASDNASYKAREAQEVMHTQAGANLGEGTFWQLFNTVTYMTDHTMGRNNDTRLQSSWYGTNANLKKKALELAVNA
;
A
#
# COMPACT_ATOMS: atom_id res chain seq x y z
N MET A 1 3.95 0.30 21.66
CA MET A 1 3.65 0.72 20.28
C MET A 1 4.94 0.66 19.50
N SER A 2 5.15 -0.38 18.68
CA SER A 2 6.29 -0.42 17.76
C SER A 2 5.72 -0.16 16.38
N HIS A 3 5.91 1.05 15.88
CA HIS A 3 5.31 1.53 14.63
C HIS A 3 5.93 0.90 13.36
N GLU A 4 6.89 -0.03 13.51
CA GLU A 4 7.86 -0.50 12.50
C GLU A 4 8.57 0.58 11.66
N ILE A 5 8.08 1.83 11.65
CA ILE A 5 8.71 3.05 11.17
C ILE A 5 10.09 3.08 11.77
N GLU A 6 11.07 3.16 10.88
CA GLU A 6 12.44 3.23 11.28
C GLU A 6 12.67 4.52 12.09
N LEU A 7 13.28 4.36 13.27
CA LEU A 7 13.78 5.46 14.07
C LEU A 7 15.30 5.44 14.00
N VAL A 8 15.89 6.51 13.47
CA VAL A 8 17.35 6.72 13.50
C VAL A 8 17.61 7.85 14.51
N ASN A 9 18.36 7.54 15.57
CA ASN A 9 18.66 8.49 16.65
C ASN A 9 17.39 9.16 17.23
N GLY A 10 16.31 8.40 17.38
CA GLY A 10 15.02 8.90 17.88
C GLY A 10 14.16 9.67 16.87
N THR A 11 14.64 9.86 15.64
CA THR A 11 13.91 10.56 14.56
C THR A 11 13.26 9.56 13.61
N ALA A 12 11.96 9.72 13.35
CA ALA A 12 11.24 8.88 12.39
C ALA A 12 11.72 9.13 10.96
N GLN A 13 12.08 8.07 10.25
CA GLN A 13 12.49 8.12 8.84
C GLN A 13 11.25 8.08 7.95
N MET A 14 10.52 9.19 7.94
CA MET A 14 9.28 9.37 7.19
C MET A 14 9.03 10.87 6.96
N ALA A 15 8.46 11.22 5.82
CA ALA A 15 7.95 12.55 5.54
C ALA A 15 6.53 12.48 4.95
N TYR A 16 5.76 13.54 5.16
CA TYR A 16 4.37 13.64 4.71
C TYR A 16 3.99 15.06 4.32
N ALA A 17 3.19 15.17 3.28
CA ALA A 17 2.50 16.39 2.84
C ALA A 17 1.02 16.31 3.27
N GLY A 18 0.36 17.47 3.40
CA GLY A 18 -1.03 17.55 3.82
C GLY A 18 -1.27 17.16 5.30
N ALA A 19 -2.28 16.31 5.53
CA ALA A 19 -2.76 16.01 6.88
C ALA A 19 -1.77 15.16 7.69
N THR A 20 -1.57 15.51 8.96
CA THR A 20 -0.73 14.74 9.89
C THR A 20 -1.18 13.27 9.95
N PRO A 21 -0.28 12.31 9.72
CA PRO A 21 -0.58 10.90 9.84
C PRO A 21 -1.08 10.57 11.25
N TRP A 22 -1.95 9.56 11.38
CA TRP A 22 -2.57 9.18 12.65
C TRP A 22 -1.58 8.85 13.78
N HIS A 23 -0.33 8.50 13.47
CA HIS A 23 0.73 8.23 14.46
C HIS A 23 1.51 9.49 14.88
N GLY A 24 1.34 10.62 14.19
CA GLY A 24 2.03 11.88 14.49
C GLY A 24 3.55 11.83 14.32
N LEU A 25 4.06 10.92 13.48
CA LEU A 25 5.50 10.76 13.21
C LEU A 25 5.84 11.17 11.79
N GLY A 26 7.07 11.61 11.58
CA GLY A 26 7.60 12.04 10.29
C GLY A 26 7.73 13.55 10.18
N ALA A 27 8.47 14.00 9.19
CA ALA A 27 8.64 15.41 8.86
C ALA A 27 7.47 15.90 8.00
N GLU A 28 6.80 16.96 8.45
CA GLU A 28 5.84 17.69 7.62
C GLU A 28 6.59 18.42 6.50
N VAL A 29 6.08 18.31 5.28
CA VAL A 29 6.64 18.94 4.08
C VAL A 29 5.53 19.62 3.28
N SER A 30 5.93 20.51 2.37
CA SER A 30 5.00 21.20 1.49
C SER A 30 4.43 20.26 0.42
N ASP A 31 3.21 20.53 -0.06
CA ASP A 31 2.55 19.76 -1.13
C ASP A 31 3.27 19.90 -2.50
N ASP A 32 4.10 20.93 -2.67
CA ASP A 32 4.91 21.20 -3.86
C ASP A 32 6.36 20.70 -3.76
N ILE A 33 6.67 19.89 -2.74
CA ILE A 33 8.02 19.37 -2.52
C ILE A 33 8.52 18.55 -3.72
N SER A 34 9.79 18.76 -4.08
CA SER A 34 10.46 17.98 -5.12
C SER A 34 10.62 16.51 -4.69
N THR A 35 10.78 15.61 -5.66
CA THR A 35 11.02 14.18 -5.37
C THR A 35 12.29 13.97 -4.54
N ASP A 36 13.36 14.70 -4.84
CA ASP A 36 14.64 14.59 -4.13
C ASP A 36 14.55 15.14 -2.71
N ASP A 37 13.83 16.25 -2.51
CA ASP A 37 13.64 16.81 -1.18
C ASP A 37 12.72 15.94 -0.32
N MET A 38 11.71 15.30 -0.91
CA MET A 38 10.89 14.30 -0.21
C MET A 38 11.75 13.12 0.26
N MET A 39 12.64 12.61 -0.59
CA MET A 39 13.56 11.52 -0.23
C MET A 39 14.47 11.92 0.94
N LYS A 40 15.02 13.14 0.91
CA LYS A 40 15.88 13.66 1.98
C LYS A 40 15.10 13.89 3.27
N ALA A 41 13.93 14.51 3.20
CA ALA A 41 13.06 14.77 4.35
C ALA A 41 12.64 13.47 5.05
N ALA A 42 12.41 12.40 4.28
CA ALA A 42 12.10 11.09 4.81
C ALA A 42 13.33 10.30 5.32
N GLY A 43 14.56 10.84 5.18
CA GLY A 43 15.79 10.17 5.59
C GLY A 43 16.16 8.96 4.71
N LEU A 44 15.75 9.00 3.44
CA LEU A 44 15.89 7.88 2.50
C LEU A 44 17.04 8.05 1.49
N ASP A 45 17.77 9.16 1.57
CA ASP A 45 18.94 9.48 0.73
C ASP A 45 20.17 8.63 1.13
N TRP A 46 20.05 7.33 0.87
CA TRP A 46 21.11 6.34 1.06
C TRP A 46 21.00 5.24 0.00
N SER A 47 22.15 4.70 -0.36
CA SER A 47 22.29 3.57 -1.27
C SER A 47 22.48 2.24 -0.55
N VAL A 48 22.24 1.14 -1.27
CA VAL A 48 22.52 -0.23 -0.85
C VAL A 48 23.57 -0.84 -1.75
N THR A 49 24.62 -1.37 -1.13
CA THR A 49 25.70 -2.08 -1.81
C THR A 49 25.68 -3.56 -1.45
N LYS A 50 26.00 -4.42 -2.42
CA LYS A 50 26.29 -5.83 -2.13
C LYS A 50 27.73 -5.94 -1.65
N GLN A 51 27.93 -6.57 -0.50
CA GLN A 51 29.26 -6.87 0.02
C GLN A 51 29.47 -8.39 0.15
N PRO A 52 30.67 -8.91 -0.15
CA PRO A 52 31.01 -10.31 0.13
C PRO A 52 30.80 -10.64 1.60
N MET A 53 30.42 -11.88 1.88
CA MET A 53 30.25 -12.36 3.25
C MET A 53 31.43 -13.25 3.62
N TYR A 54 31.91 -13.09 4.85
CA TYR A 54 32.98 -13.90 5.42
C TYR A 54 32.51 -14.54 6.74
N TYR A 55 33.03 -15.72 7.05
CA TYR A 55 32.91 -16.34 8.36
C TYR A 55 34.30 -16.48 8.98
N MET A 56 34.35 -16.58 10.31
CA MET A 56 35.56 -16.90 11.05
C MET A 56 35.33 -18.27 11.68
N ASP A 57 36.25 -19.20 11.45
CA ASP A 57 36.17 -20.53 12.06
C ASP A 57 36.69 -20.54 13.52
N ASP A 58 36.65 -21.70 14.16
CA ASP A 58 37.06 -21.87 15.55
C ASP A 58 38.59 -21.66 15.76
N LEU A 59 39.37 -21.63 14.68
CA LEU A 59 40.81 -21.36 14.68
C LEU A 59 41.13 -19.89 14.42
N GLY A 60 40.13 -19.06 14.11
CA GLY A 60 40.29 -17.65 13.78
C GLY A 60 40.60 -17.37 12.31
N GLU A 61 40.54 -18.37 11.43
CA GLU A 61 40.77 -18.20 9.99
C GLU A 61 39.52 -17.64 9.30
N LEU A 62 39.72 -16.70 8.37
CA LEU A 62 38.64 -16.10 7.59
C LEU A 62 38.37 -16.91 6.32
N GLY A 63 37.13 -17.37 6.17
CA GLY A 63 36.63 -17.99 4.93
C GLY A 63 35.56 -17.11 4.27
N GLU A 64 35.58 -17.03 2.93
CA GLU A 64 34.48 -16.39 2.18
C GLU A 64 33.28 -17.35 2.09
N VAL A 65 32.06 -16.81 2.18
CA VAL A 65 30.81 -17.55 1.95
C VAL A 65 30.46 -17.51 0.45
N PRO A 66 30.67 -18.60 -0.31
CA PRO A 66 30.53 -18.57 -1.76
C PRO A 66 29.09 -18.31 -2.20
N GLY A 67 28.93 -17.48 -3.23
CA GLY A 67 27.62 -17.24 -3.87
C GLY A 67 26.62 -16.42 -3.04
N LYS A 68 27.02 -15.93 -1.86
CA LYS A 68 26.22 -15.06 -1.00
C LYS A 68 26.82 -13.67 -0.90
N ALA A 69 25.97 -12.68 -0.68
CA ALA A 69 26.35 -11.30 -0.41
C ALA A 69 25.42 -10.70 0.66
N ALA A 70 25.95 -9.79 1.46
CA ALA A 70 25.17 -8.95 2.36
C ALA A 70 24.73 -7.68 1.63
N LEU A 71 23.46 -7.29 1.79
CA LEU A 71 23.00 -5.96 1.44
C LEU A 71 23.38 -5.01 2.57
N VAL A 72 24.24 -4.04 2.27
CA VAL A 72 24.77 -3.10 3.25
C VAL A 72 24.31 -1.70 2.89
N ARG A 73 23.60 -1.06 3.84
CA ARG A 73 23.17 0.33 3.74
C ARG A 73 24.37 1.26 3.87
N SER A 74 24.47 2.26 2.99
CA SER A 74 25.60 3.18 2.94
C SER A 74 25.70 4.13 4.13
N SER A 75 24.56 4.57 4.70
CA SER A 75 24.49 5.59 5.74
C SER A 75 25.05 5.15 7.10
N ASP A 76 24.85 3.90 7.49
CA ASP A 76 25.27 3.38 8.81
C ASP A 76 25.95 1.99 8.75
N LYS A 77 26.19 1.48 7.55
CA LYS A 77 26.79 0.15 7.30
C LYS A 77 25.97 -1.02 7.85
N LYS A 78 24.69 -0.79 8.16
CA LYS A 78 23.81 -1.86 8.63
C LYS A 78 23.58 -2.89 7.52
N VAL A 79 23.70 -4.16 7.90
CA VAL A 79 23.29 -5.28 7.06
C VAL A 79 21.76 -5.37 7.05
N LEU A 80 21.16 -5.18 5.88
CA LEU A 80 19.71 -5.24 5.68
C LEU A 80 19.23 -6.68 5.47
N ASP A 81 19.93 -7.44 4.62
CA ASP A 81 19.62 -8.85 4.35
C ASP A 81 20.80 -9.59 3.70
N THR A 82 20.67 -10.90 3.56
CA THR A 82 21.59 -11.76 2.80
C THR A 82 20.94 -12.23 1.51
N VAL A 83 21.63 -12.06 0.39
CA VAL A 83 21.13 -12.36 -0.96
C VAL A 83 22.13 -13.21 -1.75
N GLY A 84 21.73 -13.65 -2.95
CA GLY A 84 22.63 -14.28 -3.91
C GLY A 84 23.39 -13.25 -4.75
N GLN A 85 24.49 -13.66 -5.38
CA GLN A 85 25.33 -12.78 -6.20
C GLN A 85 24.57 -12.10 -7.36
N GLY A 86 23.62 -12.79 -7.98
CA GLY A 86 22.79 -12.25 -9.07
C GLY A 86 21.63 -11.34 -8.64
N TRP A 87 21.47 -11.06 -7.35
CA TRP A 87 20.40 -10.20 -6.84
C TRP A 87 20.73 -8.71 -7.08
N ASN A 88 19.79 -7.91 -7.55
CA ASN A 88 20.01 -6.51 -7.93
C ASN A 88 19.21 -5.57 -7.00
N PRO A 89 19.86 -4.81 -6.10
CA PRO A 89 19.17 -3.79 -5.32
C PRO A 89 18.65 -2.69 -6.23
N VAL A 90 17.39 -2.29 -6.04
CA VAL A 90 16.87 -1.04 -6.58
C VAL A 90 17.21 0.04 -5.58
N GLN A 91 17.98 1.03 -5.99
CA GLN A 91 18.35 2.14 -5.14
C GLN A 91 17.11 2.96 -4.80
N ASN A 92 17.11 3.60 -3.62
CA ASN A 92 16.02 4.51 -3.27
C ASN A 92 15.91 5.62 -4.32
N GLN A 93 17.04 6.16 -4.79
CA GLN A 93 17.05 7.14 -5.89
C GLN A 93 16.31 6.65 -7.14
N GLU A 94 16.50 5.39 -7.58
CA GLU A 94 15.78 4.86 -8.75
C GLU A 94 14.26 4.82 -8.53
N ALA A 95 13.81 4.54 -7.31
CA ALA A 95 12.39 4.57 -6.95
C ALA A 95 11.81 5.99 -6.90
N PHE A 96 12.59 6.99 -6.49
CA PHE A 96 12.16 8.41 -6.51
C PHE A 96 12.24 9.03 -7.91
N ASP A 97 13.24 8.64 -8.70
CA ASP A 97 13.38 9.02 -10.12
C ASP A 97 12.17 8.55 -10.94
N PHE A 98 11.62 7.39 -10.58
CA PHE A 98 10.39 6.87 -11.18
C PHE A 98 9.21 7.83 -11.04
N PHE A 99 9.08 8.52 -9.91
CA PHE A 99 8.06 9.55 -9.70
C PHE A 99 8.41 10.87 -10.36
N ARG A 100 9.70 11.22 -10.47
CA ARG A 100 10.17 12.54 -10.92
C ARG A 100 9.52 12.97 -12.23
N GLN A 101 9.48 12.08 -13.22
CA GLN A 101 8.87 12.39 -14.53
C GLN A 101 7.39 12.79 -14.44
N PHE A 102 6.63 12.22 -13.52
CA PHE A 102 5.20 12.50 -13.34
C PHE A 102 4.98 13.77 -12.53
N VAL A 103 5.84 13.99 -11.53
CA VAL A 103 5.81 15.21 -10.70
C VAL A 103 6.22 16.43 -11.52
N GLU A 104 7.27 16.32 -12.32
CA GLU A 104 7.75 17.41 -13.20
C GLU A 104 6.78 17.70 -14.36
N ALA A 105 6.07 16.68 -14.86
CA ALA A 105 5.00 16.88 -15.82
C ALA A 105 3.75 17.54 -15.21
N GLY A 106 3.65 17.58 -13.88
CA GLY A 106 2.48 18.11 -13.16
C GLY A 106 1.30 17.15 -13.10
N ASP A 107 1.51 15.85 -13.33
CA ASP A 107 0.46 14.82 -13.24
C ASP A 107 0.27 14.30 -11.81
N MET A 108 1.31 14.42 -10.98
CA MET A 108 1.36 13.90 -9.62
C MET A 108 2.06 14.85 -8.65
N GLN A 109 1.80 14.67 -7.36
CA GLN A 109 2.49 15.34 -6.26
C GLN A 109 2.98 14.30 -5.26
N MET A 110 4.21 14.44 -4.76
CA MET A 110 4.70 13.56 -3.71
C MET A 110 3.86 13.77 -2.44
N HIS A 111 3.38 12.69 -1.85
CA HIS A 111 2.49 12.76 -0.69
C HIS A 111 3.17 12.27 0.59
N THR A 112 3.69 11.05 0.58
CA THR A 112 4.29 10.45 1.78
C THR A 112 5.37 9.46 1.37
N ALA A 113 6.47 9.42 2.11
CA ALA A 113 7.50 8.42 1.93
C ALA A 113 8.12 8.03 3.27
N GLY A 114 8.64 6.82 3.39
CA GLY A 114 9.31 6.41 4.62
C GLY A 114 9.98 5.05 4.56
N SER A 115 10.60 4.69 5.68
CA SER A 115 11.22 3.39 5.89
C SER A 115 10.56 2.62 7.02
N LEU A 116 10.40 1.32 6.81
CA LEU A 116 9.92 0.34 7.78
C LEU A 116 10.98 -0.72 8.06
N LYS A 117 10.87 -1.37 9.21
CA LYS A 117 11.69 -2.53 9.63
C LYS A 117 13.19 -2.22 9.62
N GLY A 118 13.55 -0.99 9.97
CA GLY A 118 14.93 -0.54 10.09
C GLY A 118 15.69 -0.54 8.77
N GLY A 119 15.11 0.04 7.71
CA GLY A 119 15.73 0.18 6.40
C GLY A 119 15.38 -0.93 5.40
N LYS A 120 14.75 -2.01 5.85
CA LYS A 120 14.48 -3.19 5.01
C LYS A 120 13.35 -2.99 4.01
N MET A 121 12.42 -2.08 4.28
CA MET A 121 11.36 -1.73 3.34
C MET A 121 11.31 -0.21 3.21
N VAL A 122 11.53 0.29 2.00
CA VAL A 122 11.33 1.71 1.67
C VAL A 122 10.08 1.81 0.82
N TRP A 123 9.29 2.85 1.05
CA TRP A 123 8.09 3.11 0.25
C TRP A 123 7.94 4.61 -0.01
N ALA A 124 7.28 4.91 -1.12
CA ALA A 124 6.92 6.26 -1.51
C ALA A 124 5.53 6.25 -2.16
N LEU A 125 4.75 7.29 -1.89
CA LEU A 125 3.39 7.47 -2.35
C LEU A 125 3.29 8.85 -2.98
N ALA A 126 2.79 8.90 -4.21
CA ALA A 126 2.46 10.14 -4.91
C ALA A 126 0.95 10.21 -5.13
N LYS A 127 0.36 11.36 -4.88
CA LYS A 127 -1.02 11.68 -5.22
C LYS A 127 -1.10 11.98 -6.71
N ILE A 128 -2.08 11.41 -7.39
CA ILE A 128 -2.37 11.67 -8.80
C ILE A 128 -3.41 12.78 -8.85
N ASN A 129 -3.22 13.76 -9.73
CA ASN A 129 -4.13 14.90 -9.85
C ASN A 129 -5.52 14.48 -10.35
N ASP A 130 -5.60 13.39 -11.09
CA ASP A 130 -6.84 12.76 -11.56
C ASP A 130 -7.45 11.82 -10.49
N GLY A 131 -8.16 12.42 -9.54
CA GLY A 131 -9.15 11.73 -8.71
C GLY A 131 -10.51 11.60 -9.41
N PHE A 132 -11.47 11.00 -8.72
CA PHE A 132 -12.84 10.97 -9.20
C PHE A 132 -13.89 11.09 -8.11
N THR A 133 -15.03 11.64 -8.47
CA THR A 133 -16.18 11.79 -7.57
C THR A 133 -17.29 10.87 -8.04
N ILE A 134 -17.74 10.00 -7.15
CA ILE A 134 -18.86 9.10 -7.38
C ILE A 134 -20.13 9.82 -6.98
N LYS A 135 -21.12 9.86 -7.88
CA LYS A 135 -22.47 10.32 -7.55
C LYS A 135 -23.20 9.21 -6.83
N THR A 136 -23.63 9.48 -5.60
CA THR A 136 -24.39 8.55 -4.78
C THR A 136 -25.83 9.03 -4.64
N PRO A 137 -26.76 8.17 -4.18
CA PRO A 137 -28.14 8.61 -3.93
C PRO A 137 -28.24 9.72 -2.86
N GLN A 138 -27.24 9.83 -1.97
CA GLN A 138 -27.23 10.77 -0.85
C GLN A 138 -26.26 11.95 -1.05
N GLY A 139 -25.58 12.04 -2.19
CA GLY A 139 -24.66 13.14 -2.50
C GLY A 139 -23.51 12.73 -3.39
N GLU A 140 -22.31 13.13 -3.00
CA GLU A 140 -21.08 12.88 -3.73
C GLU A 140 -20.02 12.28 -2.80
N ASP A 141 -19.27 11.32 -3.31
CA ASP A 141 -18.24 10.60 -2.58
C ASP A 141 -16.93 10.62 -3.37
N THR A 142 -15.95 11.37 -2.87
CA THR A 142 -14.68 11.60 -3.56
C THR A 142 -13.67 10.51 -3.25
N VAL A 143 -13.09 9.97 -4.32
CA VAL A 143 -11.98 9.02 -4.30
C VAL A 143 -10.77 9.69 -4.95
N GLU A 144 -9.70 9.82 -4.17
CA GLU A 144 -8.40 10.26 -4.66
C GLU A 144 -7.59 9.07 -5.15
N SER A 145 -6.73 9.28 -6.13
CA SER A 145 -5.88 8.23 -6.70
C SER A 145 -4.44 8.46 -6.26
N TYR A 146 -3.77 7.40 -5.80
CA TYR A 146 -2.36 7.46 -5.45
C TYR A 146 -1.57 6.39 -6.19
N LEU A 147 -0.28 6.62 -6.41
CA LEU A 147 0.67 5.62 -6.90
C LEU A 147 1.63 5.28 -5.77
N LEU A 148 1.62 4.02 -5.34
CA LEU A 148 2.50 3.48 -4.31
C LEU A 148 3.65 2.74 -4.97
N PHE A 149 4.87 3.04 -4.57
CA PHE A 149 6.08 2.28 -4.88
C PHE A 149 6.62 1.66 -3.59
N SER A 150 6.72 0.34 -3.55
CA SER A 150 7.35 -0.40 -2.47
C SER A 150 8.66 -1.03 -2.94
N ASN A 151 9.74 -0.69 -2.25
CA ASN A 151 11.10 -1.10 -2.53
C ASN A 151 11.67 -1.92 -1.35
N PRO A 152 11.51 -3.25 -1.36
CA PRO A 152 12.12 -4.11 -0.35
C PRO A 152 13.61 -4.31 -0.59
N HIS A 153 14.41 -4.04 0.44
CA HIS A 153 15.81 -4.48 0.54
C HIS A 153 15.89 -5.83 1.25
N GLN A 154 15.12 -6.81 0.77
CA GLN A 154 14.95 -8.12 1.40
C GLN A 154 14.89 -9.27 0.41
N TYR A 155 15.57 -10.37 0.74
CA TYR A 155 15.48 -11.60 -0.05
C TYR A 155 14.06 -12.19 -0.01
N GLY A 156 13.60 -12.73 -1.15
CA GLY A 156 12.27 -13.33 -1.27
C GLY A 156 11.12 -12.33 -1.32
N LYS A 157 11.41 -11.03 -1.47
CA LYS A 157 10.43 -9.97 -1.75
C LYS A 157 10.67 -9.38 -3.13
N SER A 158 9.66 -8.71 -3.66
CA SER A 158 9.66 -8.08 -4.99
C SER A 158 9.31 -6.61 -4.86
N ILE A 159 9.83 -5.79 -5.75
CA ILE A 159 9.34 -4.43 -5.97
C ILE A 159 7.87 -4.52 -6.34
N ASP A 160 7.07 -3.58 -5.84
CA ASP A 160 5.63 -3.55 -6.07
C ASP A 160 5.20 -2.09 -6.29
N VAL A 161 4.76 -1.78 -7.51
CA VAL A 161 4.27 -0.46 -7.90
C VAL A 161 2.79 -0.57 -8.24
N ARG A 162 1.92 0.21 -7.59
CA ARG A 162 0.46 0.02 -7.70
C ARG A 162 -0.35 1.29 -7.57
N PHE A 163 -1.47 1.33 -8.28
CA PHE A 163 -2.50 2.34 -8.05
C PHE A 163 -3.29 2.01 -6.78
N THR A 164 -3.46 3.01 -5.94
CA THR A 164 -4.09 2.93 -4.63
C THR A 164 -5.15 4.03 -4.52
N PRO A 165 -6.41 3.77 -4.89
CA PRO A 165 -7.48 4.71 -4.61
C PRO A 165 -7.69 4.85 -3.10
N ILE A 166 -7.92 6.07 -2.65
CA ILE A 166 -8.21 6.39 -1.26
C ILE A 166 -9.52 7.17 -1.21
N ARG A 167 -10.50 6.64 -0.50
CA ARG A 167 -11.76 7.33 -0.27
C ARG A 167 -11.56 8.40 0.81
N VAL A 168 -11.72 9.67 0.45
CA VAL A 168 -11.27 10.82 1.27
C VAL A 168 -11.93 10.83 2.64
N VAL A 169 -13.24 10.63 2.69
CA VAL A 169 -14.01 10.76 3.94
C VAL A 169 -13.65 9.72 4.99
N CYS A 170 -13.07 8.58 4.60
CA CYS A 170 -12.68 7.51 5.52
C CYS A 170 -11.18 7.21 5.52
N ASN A 171 -10.41 7.80 4.60
CA ASN A 171 -8.99 7.52 4.39
C ASN A 171 -8.67 6.01 4.28
N ASN A 172 -9.57 5.25 3.64
CA ASN A 172 -9.37 3.82 3.40
C ASN A 172 -8.55 3.61 2.14
N THR A 173 -7.50 2.79 2.23
CA THR A 173 -6.77 2.31 1.05
C THR A 173 -7.61 1.26 0.33
N LEU A 174 -8.01 1.49 -0.91
CA LEU A 174 -8.80 0.53 -1.67
C LEU A 174 -7.85 -0.40 -2.45
N THR A 175 -7.86 -1.70 -2.16
CA THR A 175 -7.15 -2.69 -2.97
C THR A 175 -8.04 -3.09 -4.14
N LEU A 176 -7.58 -2.90 -5.38
CA LEU A 176 -8.38 -3.17 -6.58
C LEU A 176 -7.99 -4.48 -7.26
N SER A 177 -9.00 -5.26 -7.63
CA SER A 177 -8.94 -6.20 -8.76
C SER A 177 -10.39 -6.56 -9.12
N ILE A 178 -10.84 -6.11 -10.29
CA ILE A 178 -12.14 -6.48 -10.85
C ILE A 178 -11.82 -7.44 -12.00
N ASN A 179 -12.20 -8.71 -11.83
CA ASN A 179 -11.88 -9.87 -12.65
C ASN A 179 -10.49 -10.50 -12.40
N GLN A 180 -10.46 -11.83 -12.41
CA GLN A 180 -9.32 -12.69 -12.03
C GLN A 180 -8.06 -12.59 -12.92
N GLN A 181 -8.02 -11.69 -13.91
CA GLN A 181 -6.99 -11.71 -14.95
C GLN A 181 -6.12 -10.46 -15.09
N VAL A 182 -6.38 -9.36 -14.37
CA VAL A 182 -5.51 -8.18 -14.48
C VAL A 182 -5.32 -7.49 -13.13
N ASP A 183 -4.07 -7.37 -12.73
CA ASP A 183 -3.61 -6.74 -11.51
C ASP A 183 -3.43 -5.22 -11.73
N ASN A 184 -3.84 -4.39 -10.77
CA ASN A 184 -3.63 -2.93 -10.76
C ASN A 184 -2.20 -2.53 -10.33
N TYR A 185 -1.28 -3.48 -10.42
CA TYR A 185 0.07 -3.37 -9.90
C TYR A 185 1.06 -4.04 -10.84
N VAL A 186 2.31 -3.61 -10.74
CA VAL A 186 3.46 -4.24 -11.38
C VAL A 186 4.33 -4.81 -10.28
N ARG A 187 4.72 -6.08 -10.40
CA ARG A 187 5.71 -6.70 -9.53
C ARG A 187 6.96 -7.06 -10.31
N MET A 188 8.09 -6.64 -9.79
CA MET A 188 9.40 -6.92 -10.38
C MET A 188 10.27 -7.62 -9.35
N GLY A 189 10.83 -8.76 -9.73
CA GLY A 189 11.83 -9.44 -8.91
C GLY A 189 13.19 -8.77 -9.07
N HIS A 190 14.10 -9.10 -8.17
CA HIS A 190 15.48 -8.56 -8.18
C HIS A 190 16.45 -9.42 -9.01
N GLN A 191 15.96 -10.36 -9.83
CA GLN A 191 16.83 -11.18 -10.69
C GLN A 191 17.48 -10.37 -11.83
N THR A 192 16.82 -9.29 -12.24
CA THR A 192 17.33 -8.31 -13.20
C THR A 192 17.38 -6.94 -12.55
N PRO A 193 18.16 -5.98 -13.08
CA PRO A 193 18.05 -4.59 -12.69
C PRO A 193 16.61 -4.07 -12.86
N PHE A 194 16.24 -3.07 -12.08
CA PHE A 194 14.95 -2.41 -12.22
C PHE A 194 14.85 -1.73 -13.57
N ASP A 195 13.72 -1.92 -14.24
CA ASP A 195 13.44 -1.32 -15.53
C ASP A 195 12.20 -0.43 -15.38
N ALA A 196 12.47 0.86 -15.20
CA ALA A 196 11.43 1.87 -15.06
C ALA A 196 10.52 1.93 -16.29
N ALA A 197 11.04 1.73 -17.51
CA ALA A 197 10.25 1.83 -18.74
C ALA A 197 9.21 0.69 -18.82
N THR A 198 9.63 -0.54 -18.53
CA THR A 198 8.71 -1.69 -18.45
C THR A 198 7.65 -1.48 -17.36
N ALA A 199 8.06 -0.94 -16.19
CA ALA A 199 7.12 -0.62 -15.12
C ALA A 199 6.09 0.43 -15.55
N MET A 200 6.51 1.50 -16.24
CA MET A 200 5.62 2.54 -16.77
C MET A 200 4.64 1.99 -17.81
N GLU A 201 5.12 1.21 -18.78
CA GLU A 201 4.27 0.63 -19.82
C GLU A 201 3.15 -0.22 -19.20
N THR A 202 3.51 -1.04 -18.22
CA THR A 202 2.55 -1.89 -17.51
C THR A 202 1.58 -1.05 -16.66
N LEU A 203 2.03 0.05 -16.05
CA LEU A 203 1.14 0.98 -15.36
C LEU A 203 0.18 1.73 -16.30
N GLY A 204 0.60 2.07 -17.51
CA GLY A 204 -0.29 2.65 -18.53
C GLY A 204 -1.47 1.73 -18.83
N MET A 205 -1.26 0.40 -18.84
CA MET A 205 -2.34 -0.57 -18.93
C MET A 205 -3.22 -0.60 -17.67
N ALA A 206 -2.64 -0.34 -16.49
CA ALA A 206 -3.37 -0.30 -15.22
C ALA A 206 -4.22 0.97 -15.03
N GLN A 207 -3.89 2.11 -15.67
CA GLN A 207 -4.72 3.32 -15.63
C GLN A 207 -6.14 3.08 -16.19
N GLN A 208 -6.27 2.28 -17.26
CA GLN A 208 -7.58 1.87 -17.81
C GLN A 208 -8.45 1.11 -16.79
N LYS A 209 -7.83 0.51 -15.77
CA LYS A 209 -8.55 -0.22 -14.71
C LYS A 209 -9.08 0.69 -13.62
N MET A 210 -8.52 1.90 -13.45
CA MET A 210 -9.11 2.90 -12.55
C MET A 210 -10.50 3.32 -13.04
N GLU A 211 -10.68 3.46 -14.35
CA GLU A 211 -12.01 3.71 -14.94
C GLU A 211 -12.97 2.53 -14.73
N THR A 212 -12.46 1.29 -14.76
CA THR A 212 -13.26 0.11 -14.40
C THR A 212 -13.71 0.17 -12.94
N TYR A 213 -12.85 0.64 -12.03
CA TYR A 213 -13.20 0.81 -10.63
C TYR A 213 -14.25 1.92 -10.43
N ARG A 214 -14.09 3.07 -11.10
CA ARG A 214 -15.12 4.13 -11.12
C ARG A 214 -16.48 3.55 -11.52
N GLY A 215 -16.54 2.82 -12.64
CA GLY A 215 -17.78 2.22 -13.11
C GLY A 215 -18.37 1.19 -12.12
N ALA A 216 -17.55 0.38 -11.48
CA ALA A 216 -18.02 -0.54 -10.44
C ALA A 216 -18.53 0.21 -9.20
N ALA A 217 -17.84 1.25 -8.75
CA ALA A 217 -18.25 2.05 -7.61
C ALA A 217 -19.60 2.77 -7.88
N GLU A 218 -19.76 3.36 -9.06
CA GLU A 218 -21.01 3.94 -9.52
C GLU A 218 -22.15 2.91 -9.58
N TYR A 219 -21.86 1.71 -10.10
CA TYR A 219 -22.82 0.60 -10.12
C TYR A 219 -23.25 0.18 -8.70
N LEU A 220 -22.30 0.06 -7.76
CA LEU A 220 -22.60 -0.28 -6.37
C LEU A 220 -23.44 0.79 -5.66
N CYS A 221 -23.31 2.06 -6.05
CA CYS A 221 -24.15 3.15 -5.54
C CYS A 221 -25.59 3.08 -6.06
N GLN A 222 -25.83 2.45 -7.21
CA GLN A 222 -27.19 2.26 -7.76
C GLN A 222 -27.86 0.98 -7.24
N LYS A 223 -27.08 0.06 -6.67
CA LYS A 223 -27.55 -1.26 -6.23
C LYS A 223 -27.95 -1.24 -4.76
N THR A 224 -29.25 -1.28 -4.48
CA THR A 224 -29.79 -1.39 -3.11
C THR A 224 -29.73 -2.83 -2.58
N TYR A 225 -29.75 -3.01 -1.27
CA TYR A 225 -29.80 -4.34 -0.63
C TYR A 225 -31.03 -4.52 0.28
N THR A 226 -31.45 -5.77 0.48
CA THR A 226 -32.33 -6.18 1.58
C THR A 226 -31.51 -6.56 2.82
N SER A 227 -32.15 -6.63 4.00
CA SER A 227 -31.48 -7.09 5.22
C SER A 227 -30.88 -8.49 5.07
N GLU A 228 -31.55 -9.39 4.35
CA GLU A 228 -31.04 -10.74 4.08
C GLU A 228 -29.79 -10.72 3.19
N GLN A 229 -29.79 -9.90 2.14
CA GLN A 229 -28.62 -9.74 1.27
C GLN A 229 -27.43 -9.15 2.03
N MET A 230 -27.66 -8.16 2.90
CA MET A 230 -26.62 -7.58 3.76
C MET A 230 -26.00 -8.63 4.69
N LEU A 231 -26.83 -9.42 5.38
CA LEU A 231 -26.35 -10.48 6.27
C LEU A 231 -25.55 -11.54 5.52
N ASN A 232 -26.06 -11.99 4.38
CA ASN A 232 -25.38 -12.96 3.53
C ASN A 232 -24.03 -12.42 3.02
N TYR A 233 -24.00 -11.16 2.57
CA TYR A 233 -22.79 -10.49 2.13
C TYR A 233 -21.70 -10.50 3.21
N PHE A 234 -22.00 -10.03 4.43
CA PHE A 234 -21.01 -9.99 5.50
C PHE A 234 -20.58 -11.39 5.97
N ASN A 235 -21.48 -12.37 5.95
CA ASN A 235 -21.11 -13.76 6.27
C ASN A 235 -20.20 -14.37 5.20
N GLN A 236 -20.41 -14.06 3.93
CA GLN A 236 -19.52 -14.51 2.86
C GLN A 236 -18.15 -13.82 2.93
N VAL A 237 -18.10 -12.52 3.22
CA VAL A 237 -16.84 -11.78 3.41
C VAL A 237 -16.09 -12.31 4.64
N PHE A 238 -16.77 -12.43 5.78
CA PHE A 238 -16.22 -12.87 7.07
C PHE A 238 -16.79 -14.24 7.50
N PRO A 239 -16.38 -15.34 6.85
CA PRO A 239 -16.96 -16.65 7.11
C PRO A 239 -16.69 -17.12 8.55
N SER A 240 -17.65 -17.87 9.08
CA SER A 240 -17.58 -18.53 10.39
C SER A 240 -17.49 -20.04 10.21
N ALA A 241 -16.79 -20.72 11.12
CA ALA A 241 -16.76 -22.20 11.14
C ALA A 241 -18.01 -22.81 11.79
N SER A 242 -18.86 -21.99 12.41
CA SER A 242 -20.15 -22.39 12.99
C SER A 242 -21.32 -21.82 12.18
N ASP A 243 -22.53 -22.32 12.42
CA ASP A 243 -23.77 -21.77 11.85
C ASP A 243 -24.05 -20.31 12.26
N ASN A 244 -23.42 -19.83 13.34
CA ASN A 244 -23.54 -18.45 13.79
C ASN A 244 -22.60 -17.51 13.02
N ALA A 245 -23.07 -16.27 12.77
CA ALA A 245 -22.29 -15.19 12.19
C ALA A 245 -20.99 -14.96 12.97
N SER A 246 -19.89 -14.75 12.24
CA SER A 246 -18.59 -14.47 12.85
C SER A 246 -18.64 -13.17 13.68
N TYR A 247 -17.73 -13.03 14.65
CA TYR A 247 -17.60 -11.77 15.39
C TYR A 247 -17.44 -10.57 14.45
N LYS A 248 -16.63 -10.72 13.38
CA LYS A 248 -16.40 -9.67 12.38
C LYS A 248 -17.63 -9.36 11.54
N ALA A 249 -18.43 -10.37 11.18
CA ALA A 249 -19.68 -10.14 10.47
C ALA A 249 -20.70 -9.35 11.32
N ARG A 250 -20.71 -9.57 12.64
CA ARG A 250 -21.55 -8.78 13.58
C ARG A 250 -21.01 -7.37 13.76
N GLU A 251 -19.70 -7.22 13.96
CA GLU A 251 -19.04 -5.92 14.03
C GLU A 251 -19.29 -5.08 12.76
N ALA A 252 -19.28 -5.70 11.57
CA ALA A 252 -19.62 -5.03 10.32
C ALA A 252 -21.04 -4.45 10.32
N GLN A 253 -22.02 -5.17 10.87
CA GLN A 253 -23.40 -4.71 10.98
C GLN A 253 -23.55 -3.51 11.94
N GLU A 254 -22.72 -3.47 12.98
CA GLU A 254 -22.72 -2.35 13.94
C GLU A 254 -22.05 -1.10 13.34
N VAL A 255 -20.94 -1.30 12.62
CA VAL A 255 -20.10 -0.23 12.10
C VAL A 255 -20.60 0.35 10.78
N MET A 256 -21.40 -0.39 9.99
CA MET A 256 -21.85 0.07 8.66
C MET A 256 -22.61 1.41 8.68
N HIS A 257 -23.25 1.75 9.81
CA HIS A 257 -24.00 3.00 10.02
C HIS A 257 -23.16 4.12 10.66
N THR A 258 -21.99 3.81 11.22
CA THR A 258 -21.17 4.74 11.99
C THR A 258 -19.78 4.96 11.40
N GLN A 259 -19.37 4.15 10.41
CA GLN A 259 -18.15 4.38 9.64
C GLN A 259 -18.16 5.78 9.01
N ALA A 260 -16.97 6.33 8.79
CA ALA A 260 -16.85 7.62 8.16
C ALA A 260 -17.45 7.61 6.74
N GLY A 261 -18.35 8.55 6.47
CA GLY A 261 -19.11 8.61 5.21
C GLY A 261 -20.18 7.52 5.04
N ALA A 262 -20.67 6.89 6.12
CA ALA A 262 -21.76 5.91 6.06
C ALA A 262 -23.02 6.45 5.37
N ASN A 263 -23.33 7.72 5.60
CA ASN A 263 -24.47 8.44 5.04
C ASN A 263 -24.39 8.62 3.52
N LEU A 264 -23.20 8.56 2.92
CA LEU A 264 -23.02 8.81 1.49
C LEU A 264 -23.48 7.65 0.61
N GLY A 265 -23.60 6.44 1.12
CA GLY A 265 -24.03 5.27 0.34
C GLY A 265 -25.17 4.51 1.00
N GLU A 266 -25.89 5.14 1.92
CA GLU A 266 -26.81 4.43 2.81
C GLU A 266 -27.86 3.63 2.02
N GLY A 267 -28.00 2.35 2.39
CA GLY A 267 -28.93 1.42 1.73
C GLY A 267 -28.41 0.79 0.43
N THR A 268 -27.15 1.02 0.07
CA THR A 268 -26.54 0.50 -1.17
C THR A 268 -25.39 -0.45 -0.91
N PHE A 269 -25.04 -1.28 -1.89
CA PHE A 269 -23.85 -2.14 -1.80
C PHE A 269 -22.55 -1.34 -1.68
N TRP A 270 -22.55 -0.05 -2.05
CA TRP A 270 -21.44 0.87 -1.77
C TRP A 270 -21.18 1.03 -0.27
N GLN A 271 -22.24 1.16 0.56
CA GLN A 271 -22.08 1.19 2.02
C GLN A 271 -21.53 -0.13 2.56
N LEU A 272 -22.02 -1.27 2.07
CA LEU A 272 -21.56 -2.59 2.52
C LEU A 272 -20.08 -2.82 2.19
N PHE A 273 -19.67 -2.50 0.96
CA PHE A 273 -18.28 -2.59 0.54
C PHE A 273 -17.39 -1.66 1.38
N ASN A 274 -17.79 -0.39 1.54
CA ASN A 274 -17.02 0.55 2.33
C ASN A 274 -16.89 0.13 3.80
N THR A 275 -17.90 -0.54 4.36
CA THR A 275 -17.83 -1.11 5.72
C THR A 275 -16.65 -2.07 5.86
N VAL A 276 -16.47 -2.97 4.88
CA VAL A 276 -15.35 -3.92 4.88
C VAL A 276 -14.03 -3.19 4.73
N THR A 277 -13.95 -2.19 3.84
CA THR A 277 -12.72 -1.40 3.65
C THR A 277 -12.35 -0.63 4.92
N TYR A 278 -13.33 -0.05 5.61
CA TYR A 278 -13.14 0.67 6.87
C TYR A 278 -12.64 -0.26 7.96
N MET A 279 -13.27 -1.42 8.14
CA MET A 279 -12.82 -2.40 9.12
C MET A 279 -11.40 -2.87 8.83
N THR A 280 -11.09 -3.19 7.58
CA THR A 280 -9.75 -3.66 7.19
C THR A 280 -8.66 -2.61 7.37
N ASP A 281 -8.98 -1.31 7.32
CA ASP A 281 -8.01 -0.21 7.45
C ASP A 281 -7.94 0.43 8.84
N HIS A 282 -9.00 0.31 9.64
CA HIS A 282 -9.10 1.02 10.92
C HIS A 282 -9.29 0.12 12.13
N THR A 283 -9.90 -1.06 12.00
CA THR A 283 -10.21 -1.90 13.18
C THR A 283 -9.52 -3.26 13.15
N MET A 284 -9.26 -3.83 11.97
CA MET A 284 -8.72 -5.17 11.81
C MET A 284 -7.19 -5.20 11.75
N GLY A 285 -6.55 -5.43 12.89
CA GLY A 285 -5.11 -5.67 12.98
C GLY A 285 -4.66 -5.62 14.43
N ARG A 286 -3.46 -6.14 14.74
CA ARG A 286 -2.92 -6.07 16.11
C ARG A 286 -2.35 -4.69 16.43
N ASN A 287 -1.78 -4.04 15.42
CA ASN A 287 -1.28 -2.68 15.45
C ASN A 287 -1.46 -2.08 14.04
N ASN A 288 -1.27 -0.78 13.93
CA ASN A 288 -1.63 -0.05 12.72
C ASN A 288 -0.69 -0.31 11.54
N ASP A 289 0.58 -0.66 11.74
CA ASP A 289 1.53 -0.87 10.64
C ASP A 289 1.42 -2.29 10.07
N THR A 290 1.22 -3.28 10.94
CA THR A 290 0.83 -4.62 10.48
C THR A 290 -0.52 -4.57 9.75
N ARG A 291 -1.42 -3.67 10.17
CA ARG A 291 -2.68 -3.41 9.45
C ARG A 291 -2.44 -2.74 8.10
N LEU A 292 -1.61 -1.70 8.03
CA LEU A 292 -1.24 -1.01 6.78
C LEU A 292 -0.60 -2.00 5.79
N GLN A 293 0.39 -2.76 6.25
CA GLN A 293 1.05 -3.78 5.44
C GLN A 293 0.07 -4.89 5.00
N SER A 294 -0.83 -5.34 5.89
CA SER A 294 -1.87 -6.32 5.55
C SER A 294 -2.88 -5.76 4.55
N SER A 295 -3.23 -4.48 4.69
CA SER A 295 -4.14 -3.74 3.83
C SER A 295 -3.60 -3.56 2.43
N TRP A 296 -2.28 -3.34 2.30
CA TRP A 296 -1.62 -3.24 1.00
C TRP A 296 -1.30 -4.61 0.39
N TYR A 297 -0.76 -5.54 1.17
CA TYR A 297 -0.09 -6.74 0.62
C TYR A 297 -0.53 -8.06 1.21
N GLY A 298 -1.39 -8.06 2.23
CA GLY A 298 -1.68 -9.24 3.02
C GLY A 298 -3.13 -9.67 2.99
N THR A 299 -3.57 -10.25 4.11
CA THR A 299 -4.91 -10.81 4.26
C THR A 299 -6.00 -9.76 4.07
N ASN A 300 -5.79 -8.53 4.56
CA ASN A 300 -6.78 -7.47 4.43
C ASN A 300 -6.94 -7.02 2.96
N ALA A 301 -5.84 -6.97 2.20
CA ALA A 301 -5.87 -6.69 0.76
C ALA A 301 -6.72 -7.72 -0.01
N ASN A 302 -6.50 -9.01 0.25
CA ASN A 302 -7.27 -10.11 -0.34
C ASN A 302 -8.74 -10.06 0.06
N LEU A 303 -9.03 -9.65 1.30
CA LEU A 303 -10.39 -9.54 1.80
C LEU A 303 -11.17 -8.41 1.11
N LYS A 304 -10.54 -7.26 0.85
CA LYS A 304 -11.12 -6.16 0.08
C LYS A 304 -11.45 -6.57 -1.35
N LYS A 305 -10.54 -7.30 -2.00
CA LYS A 305 -10.77 -7.87 -3.34
C LYS A 305 -12.01 -8.76 -3.34
N LYS A 306 -12.08 -9.72 -2.42
CA LYS A 306 -13.24 -10.61 -2.26
C LYS A 306 -14.53 -9.81 -1.98
N ALA A 307 -14.46 -8.79 -1.13
CA ALA A 307 -15.61 -7.96 -0.79
C ALA A 307 -16.15 -7.17 -1.98
N LEU A 308 -15.27 -6.65 -2.83
CA LEU A 308 -15.65 -5.98 -4.08
C LEU A 308 -16.28 -6.97 -5.07
N GLU A 309 -15.63 -8.13 -5.29
CA GLU A 309 -16.14 -9.19 -6.17
C GLU A 309 -17.53 -9.66 -5.74
N LEU A 310 -17.75 -9.89 -4.45
CA LEU A 310 -19.07 -10.25 -3.92
C LEU A 310 -20.09 -9.13 -4.11
N ALA A 311 -19.72 -7.87 -3.86
CA ALA A 311 -20.64 -6.75 -3.96
C ALA A 311 -21.12 -6.54 -5.40
N VAL A 312 -20.21 -6.67 -6.38
CA VAL A 312 -20.53 -6.55 -7.80
C VAL A 312 -21.47 -7.69 -8.25
N ASN A 313 -21.23 -8.92 -7.79
CA ASN A 313 -21.96 -10.12 -8.25
C ASN A 313 -23.22 -10.49 -7.44
N ALA A 314 -23.49 -9.83 -6.30
CA ALA A 314 -24.61 -10.16 -5.39
C ALA A 314 -26.02 -9.89 -5.94
#